data_AF-A0A3P4AX41-F1
#
_entry.id   AF-A0A3P4AX41-F1
#
_cell.length_a   1.000
_cell.length_b   1.000
_cell.length_c   1.000
_cell.angle_alpha   90.00
_cell.angle_beta   90.00
_cell.angle_gamma   90.00
#
_symmetry.space_group_name_H-M   'P 1'
#
loop_
_entity.id
_entity.type
_entity.pdbx_description
1 polymer ?
#
loop_
_entity_poly.entity_id
_entity_poly.type
_entity_poly.pdbx_seq_one_letter_code
_entity_poly.pdbx_strand_id
1 'polypeptide(L)' 'MSLEPPKAVILAITTLGLALGGLLIAIGERDRGVGYLIAALLGGILAWNAKSLLSLVGL' A
#
# COMPACT_ATOMS: atom_id res chain seq x y z
N MET A 1 7.59 18.32 12.95
CA MET A 1 7.60 16.84 12.87
C MET A 1 7.60 16.48 11.40
N SER A 2 8.44 15.53 10.96
CA SER A 2 8.41 15.07 9.57
C SER A 2 7.01 14.53 9.24
N LEU A 3 6.38 15.06 8.19
CA LEU A 3 5.12 14.57 7.65
C LEU A 3 5.28 13.23 6.91
N GLU A 4 6.53 12.75 6.74
CA GLU A 4 6.80 11.48 6.06
C GLU A 4 6.66 10.31 7.04
N PRO A 5 5.75 9.35 6.78
CA PRO A 5 5.75 8.10 7.51
C PRO A 5 7.08 7.37 7.25
N PRO A 6 7.72 6.79 8.28
CA PRO A 6 8.94 6.03 8.09
C PRO A 6 8.76 4.94 7.04
N LYS A 7 9.76 4.71 6.19
CA LYS A 7 9.72 3.67 5.15
C LYS A 7 9.37 2.28 5.70
N ALA A 8 9.82 1.98 6.92
CA ALA A 8 9.46 0.77 7.65
C ALA A 8 7.94 0.64 7.91
N VAL A 9 7.27 1.75 8.21
CA VAL A 9 5.81 1.78 8.43
C VAL A 9 5.07 1.55 7.11
N ILE A 10 5.51 2.18 6.01
CA ILE A 10 4.94 1.96 4.67
C ILE A 10 5.04 0.47 4.31
N LEU A 11 6.24 -0.12 4.45
CA LEU A 11 6.45 -1.54 4.18
C LEU A 11 5.56 -2.43 5.05
N ALA A 12 5.49 -2.17 6.37
CA ALA A 12 4.66 -2.95 7.28
C ALA A 12 3.18 -2.94 6.87
N ILE A 13 2.63 -1.77 6.53
CA ILE A 13 1.23 -1.62 6.11
C ILE A 13 1.00 -2.32 4.76
N THR A 14 1.90 -2.14 3.80
CA THR A 14 1.80 -2.80 2.49
C THR A 14 1.86 -4.32 2.60
N THR A 15 2.78 -4.86 3.40
CA THR A 15 2.89 -6.30 3.65
C THR A 15 1.64 -6.85 4.35
N LEU A 16 1.09 -6.13 5.32
CA LEU A 16 -0.17 -6.52 5.96
C LEU A 16 -1.32 -6.57 4.95
N GLY A 17 -1.46 -5.55 4.11
CA GLY A 17 -2.48 -5.51 3.06
C GLY A 17 -2.35 -6.65 2.05
N LEU A 18 -1.11 -6.99 1.67
CA LEU A 18 -0.82 -8.15 0.83
C LEU A 18 -1.22 -9.48 1.50
N ALA A 19 -0.90 -9.64 2.77
CA ALA A 19 -1.26 -10.83 3.54
C ALA A 19 -2.79 -10.99 3.66
N LEU A 20 -3.51 -9.90 3.93
CA LEU A 20 -4.97 -9.90 4.00
C LEU A 20 -5.60 -10.20 2.63
N GLY A 21 -5.09 -9.62 1.54
CA GLY A 21 -5.54 -9.92 0.19
C GLY A 21 -5.32 -11.39 -0.18
N GLY A 22 -4.15 -11.95 0.15
CA GLY A 22 -3.85 -13.37 -0.03
C GLY A 22 -4.77 -14.28 0.79
N LEU A 23 -5.08 -13.91 2.03
CA LEU A 23 -6.02 -14.64 2.89
C LEU A 23 -7.42 -14.68 2.28
N LEU A 24 -7.92 -13.55 1.79
CA LEU A 24 -9.23 -13.46 1.13
C LEU A 24 -9.30 -14.38 -0.10
N ILE A 25 -8.25 -14.42 -0.91
CA ILE A 25 -8.17 -15.34 -2.05
C ILE A 25 -8.20 -16.80 -1.56
N ALA A 26 -7.46 -17.12 -0.49
CA ALA A 26 -7.38 -18.48 0.05
C ALA A 26 -8.73 -19.00 0.57
N ILE A 27 -9.61 -18.15 1.08
CA ILE A 27 -10.96 -18.52 1.57
C ILE A 27 -12.04 -18.47 0.48
N GLY A 28 -11.67 -18.26 -0.79
CA GLY A 28 -12.61 -18.25 -1.93
C GLY A 28 -13.15 -16.87 -2.33
N GLU A 29 -12.81 -15.81 -1.59
CA GLU A 29 -13.21 -14.42 -1.87
C GLU A 29 -12.26 -13.76 -2.88
N ARG A 30 -12.08 -14.38 -4.06
CA ARG A 30 -11.03 -14.03 -5.02
C ARG A 30 -11.09 -12.58 -5.48
N ASP A 31 -12.26 -12.08 -5.89
CA ASP A 31 -12.39 -10.72 -6.42
C ASP A 31 -12.03 -9.65 -5.38
N ARG A 32 -12.51 -9.84 -4.14
CA ARG A 32 -12.19 -8.93 -3.03
C ARG A 32 -10.71 -9.02 -2.67
N GLY A 33 -10.16 -10.23 -2.61
CA GLY A 33 -8.74 -10.43 -2.29
C GLY A 33 -7.82 -9.81 -3.34
N VAL A 34 -8.12 -9.95 -4.63
CA VAL A 34 -7.40 -9.26 -5.71
C VAL A 34 -7.52 -7.74 -5.56
N GLY A 35 -8.70 -7.23 -5.23
CA GLY A 35 -8.90 -5.80 -4.92
C GLY A 35 -7.99 -5.31 -3.79
N TYR A 36 -7.88 -6.08 -2.70
CA TYR A 36 -6.98 -5.78 -1.58
C TYR A 36 -5.50 -5.81 -1.98
N LEU A 37 -5.08 -6.80 -2.78
CA LEU A 37 -3.71 -6.88 -3.28
C LEU A 37 -3.34 -5.64 -4.11
N ILE A 38 -4.22 -5.25 -5.04
CA ILE A 38 -4.03 -4.07 -5.88
C ILE A 38 -3.94 -2.80 -5.02
N ALA A 39 -4.88 -2.62 -4.09
CA ALA A 39 -4.90 -1.46 -3.22
C ALA A 39 -3.65 -1.36 -2.33
N ALA A 40 -3.20 -2.48 -1.76
CA ALA A 40 -2.00 -2.53 -0.91
C ALA A 40 -0.73 -2.20 -1.70
N LEU A 41 -0.58 -2.76 -2.91
CA LEU A 41 0.57 -2.52 -3.77
C LEU A 41 0.61 -1.07 -4.26
N LEU A 42 -0.49 -0.58 -4.84
CA LEU A 42 -0.57 0.78 -5.37
C LEU A 42 -0.42 1.81 -4.24
N GLY A 43 -1.14 1.62 -3.13
CA GLY A 43 -1.03 2.50 -1.95
C GLY A 43 0.39 2.52 -1.38
N GLY A 44 1.05 1.37 -1.30
CA GLY A 44 2.45 1.26 -0.87
C GLY A 44 3.42 2.00 -1.78
N ILE A 45 3.31 1.82 -3.09
CA ILE A 45 4.15 2.49 -4.08
C ILE A 45 3.96 4.01 -4.01
N LEU A 46 2.70 4.47 -3.92
CA LEU A 46 2.39 5.89 -3.81
C LEU A 46 2.92 6.49 -2.51
N ALA A 47 2.74 5.81 -1.37
CA ALA A 47 3.27 6.26 -0.09
C ALA A 47 4.81 6.31 -0.08
N TRP A 48 5.47 5.33 -0.68
CA TRP A 48 6.94 5.29 -0.79
C TRP A 48 7.51 6.46 -1.60
N ASN A 49 6.79 6.86 -2.65
CA ASN A 49 7.20 7.94 -3.56
C ASN A 49 6.49 9.28 -3.27
N ALA A 50 5.78 9.40 -2.14
CA ALA A 50 4.92 10.54 -1.85
C ALA A 50 5.65 11.88 -2.01
N LYS A 51 6.88 11.98 -1.51
CA LYS A 51 7.71 13.19 -1.65
C LYS A 51 7.96 13.56 -3.12
N SER A 52 8.36 12.58 -3.93
CA SER A 52 8.65 12.81 -5.34
C SER A 52 7.38 13.21 -6.09
N LEU A 53 6.25 12.57 -5.77
CA LEU A 53 4.96 12.86 -6.38
C LEU A 53 4.42 14.24 -5.99
N LEU A 54 4.54 14.63 -4.72
CA LEU A 54 4.14 15.97 -4.24
C LEU A 54 4.98 17.06 -4.90
N SER A 55 6.29 16.82 -5.06
CA SER A 55 7.18 17.79 -5.71
C SER A 55 6.83 18.04 -7.19
N LEU A 56 6.21 17.06 -7.88
CA LEU A 56 5.77 17.22 -9.27
C LEU A 56 4.55 18.15 -9.40
N VAL A 57 3.76 18.32 -8.34
CA VAL A 57 2.59 19.21 -8.31
C VAL A 57 2.83 20.49 -7.51
N GLY A 58 4.10 20.78 -7.16
CA GLY A 58 4.50 22.00 -6.46
C GLY A 58 4.11 22.04 -4.97
N LEU A 59 3.90 20.87 -4.36
CA LEU A 59 3.58 20.68 -2.93
C LEU A 59 4.75 20.05 -2.16
#